data_AF-A0A242MGK2-F1
#
_entry.id   AF-A0A242MGK2-F1
#
_cell.length_a   1.000
_cell.length_b   1.000
_cell.length_c   1.000
_cell.angle_alpha   90.00
_cell.angle_beta   90.00
_cell.angle_gamma   90.00
#
_symmetry.space_group_name_H-M   'P 1'
#
loop_
_entity.id
_entity.type
_entity.pdbx_description
1 polymer ?
#
loop_
_entity_poly.entity_id
_entity_poly.type
_entity_poly.pdbx_seq_one_letter_code
_entity_poly.pdbx_strand_id
1 'polypeptide(L)'
;MRRASFDLAQAGAAVRAGGVLGAILRADKGSFYIELETREAGVAELVTSNGRERRSFRDPGQALKVVRELGVATGRFALEEWDTQAPIPKAWSRPDQAAHMKAKHQRADDAAEFEADVLQALAEADDPSVTKIVHAEVMALLDAKVAQIKKKSGRKARA
;
A
#
# COMPACT_ATOMS: atom_id res chain seq x y z
N MET A 1 21.35 -26.77 10.87
CA MET A 1 20.89 -26.42 12.24
C MET A 1 19.86 -25.31 12.12
N ARG A 2 18.69 -25.46 12.74
CA ARG A 2 17.61 -24.46 12.67
C ARG A 2 18.03 -23.26 13.55
N ARG A 3 18.31 -22.10 12.94
CA ARG A 3 18.60 -20.88 13.71
C ARG A 3 17.35 -20.49 14.50
N ALA A 4 17.52 -20.10 15.76
CA ALA A 4 16.43 -19.53 16.53
C ALA A 4 16.00 -18.20 15.88
N SER A 5 14.74 -17.82 16.00
CA SER A 5 14.24 -16.54 15.49
C SER A 5 13.38 -15.87 16.54
N PHE A 6 13.56 -14.56 16.67
CA PHE A 6 12.83 -13.73 17.61
C PHE A 6 12.24 -12.53 16.90
N ASP A 7 10.97 -12.24 17.15
CA ASP A 7 10.43 -10.91 16.88
C ASP A 7 10.94 -9.88 17.91
N LEU A 8 10.59 -8.59 17.75
CA LEU A 8 11.01 -7.56 18.70
C LEU A 8 10.56 -7.81 20.15
N ALA A 9 9.36 -8.34 20.35
CA ALA A 9 8.82 -8.54 21.69
C ALA A 9 9.56 -9.69 22.38
N GLN A 10 9.81 -10.78 21.65
CA GLN A 10 10.59 -11.93 22.10
C GLN A 10 12.05 -11.53 22.37
N ALA A 11 12.66 -10.78 21.45
CA ALA A 11 14.01 -10.26 21.61
C ALA A 11 14.12 -9.37 22.86
N GLY A 12 13.17 -8.44 23.04
CA GLY A 12 13.15 -7.56 24.21
C GLY A 12 12.94 -8.33 25.53
N ALA A 13 12.11 -9.38 25.52
CA ALA A 13 11.94 -10.26 26.67
C ALA A 13 13.23 -11.02 27.00
N ALA A 14 13.91 -11.56 25.98
CA ALA A 14 15.18 -12.26 26.15
C ALA A 14 16.29 -11.34 26.68
N VAL A 15 16.36 -10.09 26.22
CA VAL A 15 17.32 -9.10 26.75
C VAL A 15 17.02 -8.77 28.21
N ARG A 16 15.76 -8.52 28.57
CA ARG A 16 15.37 -8.26 29.98
C ARG A 16 15.63 -9.44 30.91
N ALA A 17 15.51 -10.66 30.40
CA ALA A 17 15.85 -11.87 31.14
C ALA A 17 17.38 -12.11 31.25
N GLY A 18 18.22 -11.28 30.62
CA GLY A 18 19.67 -11.47 30.58
C GLY A 18 20.14 -12.61 29.67
N GLY A 19 19.25 -13.13 28.82
CA GLY A 19 19.52 -14.25 27.92
C GLY A 19 20.32 -13.87 26.66
N VAL A 20 20.51 -12.58 26.41
CA VAL A 20 21.25 -12.04 25.25
C VAL A 20 22.62 -11.51 25.70
N LEU A 21 23.68 -11.96 25.04
CA LEU A 21 25.08 -11.57 25.27
C LEU A 21 25.50 -10.37 24.43
N GLY A 22 24.94 -10.25 23.21
CA GLY A 22 25.29 -9.19 22.28
C GLY A 22 24.46 -9.26 21.00
N ALA A 23 24.68 -8.31 20.11
CA ALA A 23 24.07 -8.29 18.77
C ALA A 23 25.14 -8.35 17.67
N ILE A 24 24.82 -9.06 16.59
CA ILE A 24 25.60 -9.07 15.36
C ILE A 24 24.80 -8.32 14.30
N LEU A 25 25.38 -7.27 13.73
CA LEU A 25 24.83 -6.63 12.55
C LEU A 25 25.46 -7.26 11.32
N ARG A 26 24.68 -8.04 10.54
CA ARG A 26 25.13 -8.62 9.28
C ARG A 26 24.65 -7.78 8.11
N ALA A 27 25.57 -7.39 7.23
CA ALA A 27 25.25 -6.81 5.94
C ALA A 27 25.11 -7.92 4.89
N ASP A 28 24.12 -7.78 4.01
CA ASP A 28 23.94 -8.60 2.82
C ASP A 28 23.51 -7.68 1.68
N LYS A 29 24.45 -7.47 0.75
CA LYS A 29 24.36 -6.55 -0.39
C LYS A 29 24.02 -5.14 0.07
N GLY A 30 22.82 -4.65 -0.23
CA GLY A 30 22.32 -3.32 0.15
C GLY A 30 21.40 -3.32 1.38
N SER A 31 21.32 -4.41 2.15
CA SER A 31 20.46 -4.55 3.32
C SER A 31 21.23 -5.02 4.54
N PHE A 32 20.72 -4.67 5.72
CA PHE A 32 21.29 -5.03 7.01
C PHE A 32 20.30 -5.87 7.82
N TYR A 33 20.81 -6.82 8.57
CA TYR A 33 20.03 -7.75 9.38
C TYR A 33 20.65 -7.84 10.77
N ILE A 34 19.79 -8.02 11.78
CA ILE A 34 20.23 -8.17 13.17
C ILE A 34 20.14 -9.64 13.55
N GLU A 35 21.23 -10.16 14.09
CA GLU A 35 21.25 -11.42 14.82
C GLU A 35 21.58 -11.14 16.29
N LEU A 36 21.02 -11.90 17.21
CA LEU A 36 21.22 -11.77 18.65
C LEU A 36 22.00 -13.00 19.12
N GLU A 37 23.12 -12.78 19.79
CA GLU A 37 23.87 -13.84 20.46
C GLU A 37 23.18 -14.13 21.79
N THR A 38 22.60 -15.32 21.91
CA THR A 38 21.89 -15.80 23.09
C THR A 38 22.74 -16.81 23.86
N ARG A 39 22.53 -16.88 25.18
CA ARG A 39 23.25 -17.84 26.05
C ARG A 39 22.87 -19.30 25.78
N GLU A 40 21.60 -19.56 25.49
CA GLU A 40 21.04 -20.92 25.43
C GLU A 40 20.92 -21.46 24.00
N ALA A 41 20.54 -20.61 23.04
CA ALA A 41 20.19 -21.04 21.69
C ALA A 41 21.25 -20.66 20.64
N GLY A 42 22.40 -20.12 21.06
CA GLY A 42 23.41 -19.60 20.15
C GLY A 42 22.90 -18.33 19.46
N VAL A 43 22.97 -18.28 18.12
CA VAL A 43 22.60 -17.09 17.34
C VAL A 43 21.12 -17.14 16.93
N ALA A 44 20.36 -16.11 17.31
CA ALA A 44 18.96 -15.93 16.97
C ALA A 44 18.77 -14.79 15.95
N GLU A 45 18.03 -15.02 14.87
CA GLU A 45 17.74 -13.97 13.88
C GLU A 45 16.55 -13.09 14.30
N LEU A 46 16.68 -11.78 14.11
CA LEU A 46 15.57 -10.87 14.30
C LEU A 46 14.62 -10.94 13.10
N VAL A 47 13.35 -11.26 13.37
CA VAL A 47 12.30 -11.40 12.36
C VAL A 47 11.17 -10.38 12.55
N THR A 48 10.39 -10.17 11.50
CA THR A 48 9.14 -9.40 11.57
C THR A 48 8.08 -10.17 12.36
N SER A 49 7.25 -9.46 13.12
CA SER A 49 6.12 -10.07 13.84
C SER A 49 5.11 -10.70 12.87
N ASN A 50 4.88 -10.04 11.74
CA ASN A 50 4.02 -10.54 10.67
C ASN A 50 4.88 -11.27 9.64
N GLY A 51 4.61 -12.55 9.40
CA GLY A 51 5.28 -13.38 8.39
C GLY A 51 6.58 -14.06 8.85
N ARG A 52 7.18 -13.63 9.98
CA ARG A 52 8.46 -14.16 10.49
C ARG A 52 9.59 -14.14 9.47
N GLU A 53 9.58 -13.13 8.61
CA GLU A 53 10.66 -12.89 7.65
C GLU A 53 11.82 -12.19 8.34
N ARG A 54 13.04 -12.42 7.86
CA ARG A 54 14.24 -11.74 8.38
C ARG A 54 14.03 -10.24 8.29
N ARG A 55 14.14 -9.55 9.42
CA ARG A 55 13.91 -8.11 9.46
C ARG A 55 15.08 -7.40 8.79
N SER A 56 14.83 -6.86 7.60
CA SER A 56 15.80 -6.08 6.84
C SER A 56 15.76 -4.60 7.23
N PHE A 57 16.93 -3.99 7.23
CA PHE A 57 17.14 -2.57 7.45
C PHE A 57 17.87 -2.00 6.24
N ARG A 58 17.45 -0.82 5.80
CA ARG A 58 18.05 -0.11 4.66
C ARG A 58 19.34 0.62 5.04
N ASP A 59 19.41 1.08 6.28
CA ASP A 59 20.49 1.88 6.84
C ASP A 59 21.01 1.20 8.11
N PRO A 60 22.33 1.01 8.28
CA PRO A 60 22.89 0.44 9.50
C PRO A 60 22.55 1.27 10.74
N GLY A 61 22.40 2.60 10.61
CA GLY A 61 22.00 3.47 11.72
C GLY A 61 20.64 3.11 12.30
N GLN A 62 19.67 2.76 11.45
CA GLN A 62 18.36 2.29 11.91
C GLN A 62 18.43 0.95 12.63
N ALA A 63 19.27 0.03 12.15
CA ALA A 63 19.46 -1.26 12.81
C ALA A 63 20.09 -1.07 14.20
N LEU A 64 21.12 -0.23 14.32
CA LEU A 64 21.76 0.10 15.59
C LEU A 64 20.79 0.76 16.59
N LYS A 65 19.90 1.64 16.11
CA LYS A 65 18.84 2.22 16.95
C LYS A 65 17.95 1.14 17.55
N VAL A 66 17.53 0.15 16.76
CA VAL A 66 16.73 -0.98 17.25
C VAL A 66 17.51 -1.81 18.28
N VAL A 67 18.79 -2.11 18.04
CA VAL A 67 19.64 -2.83 19.01
C VAL A 67 19.71 -2.07 20.34
N ARG A 68 19.88 -0.75 20.28
CA ARG A 68 19.91 0.12 21.47
C ARG A 68 18.58 0.14 22.20
N GLU A 69 17.47 0.24 21.49
CA GLU A 69 16.10 0.21 22.06
C GLU A 69 15.79 -1.13 22.72
N LEU A 70 16.33 -2.23 22.19
CA LEU A 70 16.23 -3.56 22.82
C LEU A 70 17.02 -3.66 24.14
N GLY A 71 17.95 -2.75 24.40
CA GLY A 71 18.79 -2.74 25.61
C GLY A 71 20.11 -3.48 25.48
N VAL A 72 20.54 -3.82 24.25
CA VAL A 72 21.83 -4.48 24.01
C VAL A 72 22.92 -3.41 23.86
N ALA A 73 23.94 -3.49 24.72
CA ALA A 73 25.01 -2.47 24.78
C ALA A 73 26.22 -2.79 23.90
N THR A 74 26.49 -4.07 23.64
CA THR A 74 27.68 -4.55 22.95
C THR A 74 27.32 -5.42 21.75
N GLY A 75 28.17 -5.38 20.73
CA GLY A 75 27.92 -6.14 19.51
C GLY A 75 29.11 -6.13 18.57
N ARG A 76 28.96 -6.84 17.45
CA ARG A 76 29.97 -7.00 16.41
C ARG A 76 29.34 -6.87 15.02
N PHE A 77 30.16 -6.58 14.03
CA PHE A 77 29.72 -6.36 12.65
C PHE A 77 30.24 -7.49 11.76
N ALA A 78 29.36 -8.00 10.91
CA ALA A 78 29.68 -8.97 9.87
C ALA A 78 29.38 -8.29 8.52
N LEU A 79 30.43 -7.78 7.87
CA LEU A 79 30.36 -6.94 6.67
C LEU A 79 30.82 -7.68 5.39
N GLU A 80 30.98 -9.00 5.45
CA GLU A 80 31.60 -9.81 4.40
C GLU A 80 30.83 -9.72 3.06
N GLU A 81 29.51 -9.54 3.11
CA GLU A 81 28.63 -9.45 1.93
C GLU A 81 28.16 -8.02 1.65
N TRP A 82 28.74 -7.00 2.29
CA TRP A 82 28.31 -5.62 2.08
C TRP A 82 28.77 -5.08 0.72
N ASP A 83 27.81 -4.71 -0.12
CA ASP A 83 28.07 -4.00 -1.38
C ASP A 83 27.71 -2.51 -1.21
N THR A 84 28.74 -1.66 -1.19
CA THR A 84 28.58 -0.21 -1.05
C THR A 84 28.05 0.47 -2.31
N GLN A 85 28.12 -0.21 -3.46
CA GLN A 85 27.60 0.28 -4.74
C GLN A 85 26.21 -0.29 -5.05
N ALA A 86 25.68 -1.20 -4.24
CA ALA A 86 24.36 -1.76 -4.44
C ALA A 86 23.26 -0.67 -4.36
N PRO A 87 22.27 -0.70 -5.26
CA PRO A 87 21.12 0.19 -5.16
C PRO A 87 20.41 0.00 -3.83
N ILE A 88 20.15 1.10 -3.15
CA ILE A 88 19.48 1.05 -1.85
C ILE A 88 18.01 0.63 -2.06
N PRO A 89 17.51 -0.44 -1.41
CA PRO A 89 16.17 -0.96 -1.66
C PRO A 89 15.09 0.09 -1.43
N LYS A 90 14.07 0.11 -2.30
CA LYS A 90 12.97 1.07 -2.24
C LYS A 90 12.20 0.86 -0.93
N ALA A 91 11.97 1.95 -0.19
CA ALA A 91 11.17 1.89 1.02
C ALA A 91 9.74 1.42 0.67
N TRP A 92 9.16 0.57 1.51
CA TRP A 92 7.76 0.21 1.39
C TRP A 92 6.91 1.47 1.57
N SER A 93 6.18 1.85 0.53
CA SER A 93 5.21 2.94 0.60
C SER A 93 3.87 2.35 0.99
N ARG A 94 3.28 2.85 2.08
CA ARG A 94 1.89 2.55 2.41
C ARG A 94 1.02 2.95 1.21
N PRO A 95 0.09 2.09 0.75
CA PRO A 95 -0.91 2.50 -0.23
C PRO A 95 -1.66 3.73 0.27
N ASP A 96 -1.90 4.71 -0.60
CA ASP A 96 -2.61 5.94 -0.23
C ASP A 96 -4.06 5.61 0.15
N GLN A 97 -4.27 5.42 1.45
CA GLN A 97 -5.55 5.08 2.03
C GLN A 97 -6.58 6.20 1.81
N ALA A 98 -6.13 7.46 1.73
CA ALA A 98 -7.03 8.59 1.49
C ALA A 98 -7.56 8.57 0.05
N ALA A 99 -6.68 8.32 -0.93
CA ALA A 99 -7.11 8.13 -2.32
C ALA A 99 -8.08 6.96 -2.46
N HIS A 100 -7.82 5.84 -1.78
CA HIS A 100 -8.72 4.69 -1.79
C HIS A 100 -10.09 4.99 -1.16
N MET A 101 -10.12 5.69 -0.03
CA MET A 101 -11.37 6.09 0.62
C MET A 101 -12.15 7.09 -0.23
N LYS A 102 -11.49 8.08 -0.83
CA LYS A 102 -12.11 9.04 -1.74
C LYS A 102 -12.76 8.33 -2.94
N ALA A 103 -12.04 7.40 -3.56
CA ALA A 103 -12.59 6.62 -4.67
C ALA A 103 -13.80 5.76 -4.25
N LYS A 104 -13.79 5.23 -3.02
CA LYS A 104 -14.93 4.47 -2.48
C LYS A 104 -16.15 5.37 -2.26
N HIS A 105 -15.97 6.56 -1.70
CA HIS A 105 -17.06 7.52 -1.48
C HIS A 105 -17.64 8.00 -2.80
N GLN A 106 -16.80 8.35 -3.77
CA GLN A 106 -17.25 8.82 -5.07
C GLN A 106 -18.12 7.79 -5.79
N ARG A 107 -17.74 6.50 -5.74
CA ARG A 107 -18.57 5.42 -6.29
C ARG A 107 -19.92 5.26 -5.57
N ALA A 108 -19.96 5.52 -4.27
CA ALA A 108 -21.21 5.44 -3.50
C ALA A 108 -22.12 6.63 -3.83
N ASP A 109 -21.56 7.82 -3.98
CA ASP A 109 -22.29 9.03 -4.38
C ASP A 109 -22.84 8.87 -5.81
N ASP A 110 -22.01 8.42 -6.76
CA ASP A 110 -22.44 8.16 -8.15
C ASP A 110 -23.56 7.11 -8.22
N ALA A 111 -23.50 6.07 -7.37
CA ALA A 111 -24.53 5.04 -7.31
C ALA A 111 -25.85 5.57 -6.72
N ALA A 112 -25.77 6.40 -5.68
CA ALA A 112 -26.94 7.02 -5.07
C ALA A 112 -27.62 8.02 -6.03
N GLU A 113 -26.83 8.79 -6.78
CA GLU A 113 -27.35 9.68 -7.83
C GLU A 113 -28.06 8.88 -8.93
N PHE A 114 -27.43 7.80 -9.43
CA PHE A 114 -28.04 6.93 -10.42
C PHE A 114 -29.33 6.27 -9.92
N GLU A 115 -29.37 5.82 -8.66
CA GLU A 115 -30.57 5.24 -8.06
C GLU A 115 -31.71 6.27 -7.98
N ALA A 116 -31.39 7.51 -7.58
CA ALA A 116 -32.36 8.60 -7.54
C ALA A 116 -32.93 8.91 -8.94
N ASP A 117 -32.06 8.99 -9.96
CA ASP A 117 -32.46 9.22 -11.35
C ASP A 117 -33.38 8.10 -11.87
N VAL A 118 -33.07 6.84 -11.55
CA VAL A 118 -33.90 5.69 -11.94
C VAL A 118 -35.26 5.72 -11.26
N LEU A 119 -35.32 6.02 -9.96
CA LEU A 119 -36.58 6.13 -9.23
C LEU A 119 -37.45 7.28 -9.75
N GLN A 120 -36.82 8.41 -10.08
CA GLN A 120 -37.51 9.53 -10.71
C GLN A 120 -38.07 9.13 -12.08
N ALA A 121 -37.26 8.49 -12.93
CA ALA A 121 -37.70 8.05 -14.26
C ALA A 121 -38.84 7.03 -14.17
N LEU A 122 -38.85 6.16 -13.15
CA LEU A 122 -39.93 5.21 -12.91
C LEU A 122 -41.23 5.93 -12.50
N ALA A 123 -41.14 6.92 -11.60
CA ALA A 123 -42.28 7.73 -11.21
C ALA A 123 -42.87 8.52 -12.39
N GLU A 124 -42.02 9.12 -13.23
CA GLU A 124 -42.43 9.81 -14.47
C GLU A 124 -43.04 8.85 -15.50
N ALA A 125 -42.59 7.59 -15.53
CA ALA A 125 -43.15 6.59 -16.42
C ALA A 125 -44.56 6.16 -15.99
N ASP A 126 -44.86 6.15 -14.69
CA ASP A 126 -46.19 5.80 -14.18
C ASP A 126 -47.17 7.00 -14.18
N ASP A 127 -46.66 8.23 -14.25
CA ASP A 127 -47.47 9.45 -14.27
C ASP A 127 -48.18 9.66 -15.64
N PRO A 128 -49.53 9.69 -15.69
CA PRO A 128 -50.28 9.95 -16.92
C PRO A 128 -50.16 11.40 -17.43
N SER A 129 -49.72 12.33 -16.60
CA SER A 129 -49.56 13.75 -16.94
C SER A 129 -48.25 14.04 -17.69
N VAL A 130 -47.31 13.10 -17.68
CA VAL A 130 -46.02 13.23 -18.38
C VAL A 130 -46.20 12.89 -19.87
N THR A 131 -45.85 13.84 -20.73
CA THR A 131 -45.87 13.64 -22.19
C THR A 131 -44.77 12.68 -22.62
N LYS A 132 -45.16 11.46 -22.98
CA LYS A 132 -44.25 10.43 -23.49
C LYS A 132 -44.06 10.62 -25.00
N ILE A 133 -42.82 10.75 -25.43
CA ILE A 133 -42.47 10.86 -26.86
C ILE A 133 -42.32 9.46 -27.43
N VAL A 134 -42.88 9.21 -28.63
CA VAL A 134 -42.75 7.91 -29.28
C VAL A 134 -41.32 7.71 -29.81
N HIS A 135 -40.87 6.46 -29.87
CA HIS A 135 -39.49 6.12 -30.24
C HIS A 135 -39.04 6.75 -31.58
N ALA A 136 -39.91 6.75 -32.59
CA ALA A 136 -39.59 7.33 -33.91
C ALA A 136 -39.30 8.84 -33.85
N GLU A 137 -40.02 9.58 -33.01
CA GLU A 137 -39.83 11.01 -32.81
C GLU A 137 -38.53 11.30 -32.05
N VAL A 138 -38.21 10.51 -31.01
CA VAL A 138 -36.93 10.62 -30.28
C VAL A 138 -35.75 10.39 -31.21
N MET A 139 -35.81 9.38 -32.08
CA MET A 139 -34.74 9.08 -33.04
C MET A 139 -34.57 10.21 -34.06
N ALA A 140 -35.67 10.77 -34.58
CA ALA A 140 -35.61 11.91 -35.49
C ALA A 140 -34.97 13.16 -34.84
N LEU A 141 -35.28 13.43 -33.56
CA LEU A 141 -34.66 14.50 -32.79
C LEU A 141 -33.16 14.25 -32.56
N LEU A 142 -32.78 13.00 -32.26
CA LEU A 142 -31.40 12.61 -32.07
C LEU A 142 -30.59 12.82 -33.36
N ASP A 143 -31.10 12.37 -34.51
CA ASP A 143 -30.46 12.55 -35.82
C ASP A 143 -30.26 14.02 -36.18
N ALA A 144 -31.29 14.85 -35.96
CA ALA A 144 -31.20 16.30 -36.17
C ALA A 144 -30.12 16.94 -35.28
N LYS A 145 -30.02 16.51 -34.01
CA LYS A 145 -29.03 17.02 -33.05
C LYS A 145 -27.61 16.60 -33.43
N VAL A 146 -27.42 15.34 -33.86
CA VAL A 146 -26.14 14.83 -34.38
C VAL A 146 -25.71 15.61 -35.63
N ALA A 147 -26.62 15.88 -36.56
CA ALA A 147 -26.34 16.66 -37.76
C ALA A 147 -25.91 18.11 -37.42
N GLN A 148 -26.57 18.73 -36.43
CA GLN A 148 -26.21 20.06 -35.95
C GLN A 148 -24.81 20.10 -35.32
N ILE A 149 -24.47 19.11 -34.50
CA ILE A 149 -23.14 18.98 -33.89
C ILE A 149 -22.06 18.81 -34.97
N LYS A 150 -22.28 17.93 -35.95
CA LYS A 150 -21.37 17.74 -37.10
C LYS A 150 -21.17 19.01 -37.92
N LYS A 151 -22.25 19.78 -38.16
CA LYS A 151 -22.16 21.06 -38.87
C LYS A 151 -21.37 22.11 -38.09
N LYS A 152 -21.52 22.14 -36.75
CA LYS A 152 -20.75 23.04 -35.86
C LYS A 152 -19.27 22.64 -35.79
N SER A 153 -18.95 21.37 -35.65
CA SER A 153 -17.56 20.89 -35.63
C SER A 153 -16.87 21.11 -36.98
N GLY A 154 -17.56 20.86 -38.10
CA GLY A 154 -17.05 21.12 -39.45
C GLY A 154 -16.83 22.61 -39.75
N ARG A 155 -17.64 23.52 -39.18
CA ARG A 155 -17.40 24.98 -39.26
C ARG A 155 -16.19 25.42 -38.44
N LYS A 156 -16.00 24.85 -37.25
CA LYS A 156 -14.85 25.14 -36.39
C LYS A 156 -13.52 24.63 -36.96
N ALA A 157 -13.54 23.57 -37.78
CA ALA A 157 -12.35 23.03 -38.43
C ALA A 157 -11.95 23.76 -39.74
N ARG A 158 -12.81 24.65 -40.26
CA ARG A 158 -12.56 25.42 -41.50
C ARG A 158 -12.24 26.91 -41.24
N ALA A 159 -12.32 27.34 -40.00
CA ALA A 159 -11.88 28.66 -39.53
C ALA A 159 -10.48 28.52 -38.92
#